data_AF-A0A7S2ASZ6-F1
#
_entry.id   AF-A0A7S2ASZ6-F1
#
_cell.length_a   1.000
_cell.length_b   1.000
_cell.length_c   1.000
_cell.angle_alpha   90.00
_cell.angle_beta   90.00
_cell.angle_gamma   90.00
#
_symmetry.space_group_name_H-M   'P 1'
#
loop_
_entity.id
_entity.type
_entity.pdbx_description
1 polymer ?
#
loop_
_entity_poly.entity_id
_entity_poly.type
_entity_poly.pdbx_seq_one_letter_code
_entity_poly.pdbx_strand_id
1 'polypeptide(L)'
;DDYVPRDIAKKIKEDIKDFLEDIVPLMLLICTDALHDRNWEQIETITGLELDVGPDICLEQMLGVGLHKRVVEIEDACIAATKERAIERTLDEMAAAWEDMEFTTSS
;
A
#
# COMPACT_ATOMS: atom_id res chain seq x y z
N ASP A 1 31.84 31.79 -1.39
CA ASP A 1 32.15 30.58 -2.16
C ASP A 1 30.82 29.99 -2.62
N ASP A 2 30.35 30.37 -3.81
CA ASP A 2 29.00 30.05 -4.32
C ASP A 2 28.85 28.58 -4.76
N TYR A 3 29.92 27.80 -4.63
CA TYR A 3 30.00 26.39 -5.01
C TYR A 3 29.24 25.48 -4.02
N VAL A 4 29.37 25.73 -2.71
CA VAL A 4 28.78 24.89 -1.65
C VAL A 4 27.25 24.86 -1.69
N PRO A 5 26.52 25.99 -1.82
CA PRO A 5 25.06 25.96 -1.90
C PRO A 5 24.55 25.21 -3.15
N ARG A 6 25.30 25.26 -4.25
CA ARG A 6 24.91 24.66 -5.53
C ARG A 6 25.00 23.14 -5.51
N ASP A 7 26.05 22.60 -4.90
CA ASP A 7 26.23 21.15 -4.78
C ASP A 7 25.26 20.53 -3.75
N ILE A 8 24.97 21.24 -2.65
CA ILE A 8 23.92 20.84 -1.71
C ILE A 8 22.56 20.80 -2.42
N ALA A 9 22.23 21.83 -3.21
CA ALA A 9 20.97 21.87 -3.97
C ALA A 9 20.85 20.73 -4.99
N LYS A 10 21.95 20.34 -5.65
CA LYS A 10 21.97 19.18 -6.55
C LYS A 10 21.70 17.88 -5.80
N LYS A 11 22.38 17.66 -4.67
CA LYS A 11 22.21 16.45 -3.87
C LYS A 11 20.77 16.31 -3.37
N ILE A 12 20.18 17.37 -2.81
CA ILE A 12 18.78 17.34 -2.38
C ILE A 12 17.84 17.04 -3.55
N LYS A 13 18.12 17.57 -4.74
CA LYS A 13 17.32 17.29 -5.93
C LYS A 13 17.41 15.81 -6.34
N GLU A 14 18.58 15.20 -6.26
CA GLU A 14 18.78 13.77 -6.52
C GLU A 14 18.05 12.93 -5.46
N ASP A 15 18.23 13.24 -4.17
CA ASP A 15 17.55 12.54 -3.08
C ASP A 15 16.01 12.58 -3.23
N ILE A 16 15.45 13.74 -3.61
CA ILE A 16 14.01 13.89 -3.89
C ILE A 16 13.61 13.04 -5.09
N LYS A 17 14.42 13.03 -6.15
CA LYS A 17 14.12 12.27 -7.35
C LYS A 17 14.07 10.78 -7.05
N ASP A 18 15.06 10.26 -6.34
CA ASP A 18 15.13 8.85 -5.95
C ASP A 18 13.94 8.47 -5.04
N PHE A 19 13.57 9.34 -4.10
CA PHE A 19 12.37 9.14 -3.30
C PHE A 19 11.08 9.06 -4.14
N LEU A 20 10.89 9.98 -5.08
CA LEU A 20 9.70 10.02 -5.94
C LEU A 20 9.62 8.84 -6.91
N GLU A 21 10.76 8.38 -7.44
CA GLU A 21 10.80 7.31 -8.45
C GLU A 21 10.78 5.91 -7.82
N ASP A 22 11.51 5.69 -6.72
CA ASP A 22 11.69 4.34 -6.15
C ASP A 22 10.78 4.07 -4.94
N ILE A 23 10.50 5.09 -4.11
CA ILE A 23 9.84 4.87 -2.82
C ILE A 23 8.33 5.14 -2.91
N VAL A 24 7.93 6.24 -3.54
CA VAL A 24 6.51 6.63 -3.63
C VAL A 24 5.63 5.57 -4.29
N PRO A 25 6.01 4.94 -5.43
CA PRO A 25 5.17 3.92 -6.06
C PRO A 25 4.90 2.73 -5.14
N LEU A 26 5.93 2.23 -4.44
CA LEU A 26 5.77 1.15 -3.46
C LEU A 26 4.85 1.59 -2.32
N MET A 27 5.11 2.77 -1.74
CA MET A 27 4.33 3.31 -0.62
C MET A 27 2.84 3.39 -0.96
N LEU A 28 2.49 3.85 -2.17
CA LEU A 28 1.09 3.95 -2.61
C LEU A 28 0.39 2.59 -2.74
N LEU A 29 1.13 1.52 -3.03
CA LEU A 29 0.57 0.18 -3.17
C LEU A 29 0.40 -0.51 -1.81
N ILE A 30 1.38 -0.36 -0.90
CA ILE A 30 1.44 -1.20 0.29
C ILE A 30 0.98 -0.52 1.58
N CYS A 31 1.01 0.82 1.64
CA CYS A 31 0.54 1.57 2.82
C CYS A 31 -0.99 1.76 2.77
N THR A 32 -1.72 0.65 2.58
CA THR A 32 -3.18 0.59 2.58
C THR A 32 -3.64 -0.41 3.64
N ASP A 33 -4.83 -0.23 4.19
CA ASP A 33 -5.47 -1.21 5.09
C ASP A 33 -6.15 -2.36 4.32
N ALA A 34 -5.99 -2.39 2.99
CA ALA A 34 -6.58 -3.40 2.13
C ALA A 34 -5.74 -4.67 2.03
N LEU A 35 -4.45 -4.60 2.36
CA LEU A 35 -3.56 -5.76 2.36
C LEU A 35 -3.70 -6.55 3.66
N HIS A 36 -4.05 -7.83 3.51
CA HIS A 36 -4.07 -8.83 4.59
C HIS A 36 -3.03 -9.91 4.34
N ASP A 37 -2.85 -10.82 5.30
CA ASP A 37 -1.88 -11.93 5.24
C ASP A 37 -1.88 -12.67 3.89
N ARG A 38 -3.07 -12.96 3.34
CA ARG A 38 -3.23 -13.61 2.01
C ARG A 38 -2.58 -12.85 0.87
N ASN A 39 -2.63 -11.51 0.91
CA ASN A 39 -2.07 -10.65 -0.13
C ASN A 39 -0.55 -10.60 -0.01
N TRP A 40 -0.03 -10.61 1.23
CA TRP A 40 1.40 -10.67 1.48
C TRP A 40 2.00 -11.99 1.02
N GLU A 41 1.37 -13.13 1.32
CA GLU A 41 1.78 -14.45 0.80
C GLU A 41 1.79 -14.49 -0.74
N GLN A 42 0.80 -13.84 -1.38
CA GLN A 42 0.76 -13.70 -2.83
C GLN A 42 1.93 -12.86 -3.35
N ILE A 43 2.25 -11.74 -2.70
CA ILE A 43 3.38 -10.87 -3.05
C ILE A 43 4.70 -11.64 -2.89
N GLU A 44 4.90 -12.40 -1.81
CA GLU A 44 6.06 -13.27 -1.62
C GLU A 44 6.17 -14.29 -2.75
N THR A 45 5.05 -14.91 -3.12
CA THR A 45 5.00 -15.90 -4.22
C THR A 45 5.39 -15.29 -5.56
N ILE A 46 4.91 -14.08 -5.86
CA ILE A 46 5.21 -13.37 -7.12
C ILE A 46 6.68 -12.93 -7.16
N THR A 47 7.17 -12.36 -6.06
CA THR A 47 8.48 -11.70 -6.03
C THR A 47 9.62 -12.66 -5.70
N GLY A 48 9.33 -13.77 -5.01
CA GLY A 48 10.30 -14.68 -4.42
C GLY A 48 11.04 -14.09 -3.21
N LEU A 49 10.56 -12.97 -2.66
CA LEU A 49 11.12 -12.33 -1.48
C LEU A 49 10.45 -12.89 -0.23
N GLU A 50 11.23 -13.08 0.84
CA GLU A 50 10.69 -13.34 2.18
C GLU A 50 10.35 -12.00 2.83
N LEU A 51 9.08 -11.80 3.17
CA LEU A 51 8.55 -10.61 3.80
C LEU A 51 8.16 -10.94 5.25
N ASP A 52 8.83 -10.32 6.20
CA ASP A 52 8.43 -10.39 7.61
C ASP A 52 7.26 -9.43 7.89
N VAL A 53 6.06 -9.84 7.46
CA VAL A 53 4.80 -9.11 7.65
C VAL A 53 4.24 -9.36 9.05
N GLY A 54 4.87 -8.72 10.03
CA GLY A 54 4.39 -8.64 11.41
C GLY A 54 3.52 -7.41 11.68
N PRO A 55 2.98 -7.28 12.90
CA PRO A 55 2.19 -6.10 13.32
C PRO A 55 2.97 -4.78 13.27
N ASP A 56 4.31 -4.85 13.31
CA ASP A 56 5.21 -3.70 13.25
C ASP A 56 5.82 -3.50 11.85
N ILE A 57 5.19 -4.04 10.79
CA ILE A 57 5.67 -3.87 9.41
C ILE A 57 5.87 -2.40 9.07
N CYS A 58 7.04 -2.08 8.52
CA CYS A 58 7.37 -0.73 8.08
C CYS A 58 7.94 -0.72 6.66
N LEU A 59 7.78 0.43 5.99
CA LEU A 59 8.26 0.63 4.62
C LEU A 59 9.77 0.41 4.52
N GLU A 60 10.55 0.73 5.56
CA GLU A 60 12.00 0.51 5.59
C GLU A 60 12.37 -0.97 5.43
N GLN A 61 11.63 -1.88 6.08
CA GLN A 61 11.84 -3.32 5.91
C GLN A 61 11.60 -3.75 4.45
N MET A 62 10.54 -3.24 3.84
CA MET A 62 10.18 -3.52 2.45
C MET A 62 11.20 -2.96 1.45
N LEU A 63 11.79 -1.80 1.76
CA LEU A 63 12.92 -1.26 1.00
C LEU A 63 14.17 -2.13 1.17
N GLY A 64 14.45 -2.59 2.39
CA GLY A 64 15.60 -3.42 2.72
C GLY A 64 15.63 -4.77 1.98
N VAL A 65 14.46 -5.40 1.79
CA VAL A 65 14.32 -6.63 1.00
C VAL A 65 14.24 -6.37 -0.52
N GLY A 66 14.20 -5.11 -0.93
CA GLY A 66 14.21 -4.73 -2.35
C GLY A 66 12.85 -4.75 -3.05
N LEU A 67 11.74 -4.72 -2.29
CA LEU A 67 10.38 -4.79 -2.85
C LEU A 67 10.08 -3.62 -3.81
N HIS A 68 10.68 -2.45 -3.59
CA HIS A 68 10.55 -1.26 -4.46
C HIS A 68 10.98 -1.51 -5.91
N LYS A 69 11.85 -2.50 -6.15
CA LYS A 69 12.30 -2.87 -7.50
C LYS A 69 11.32 -3.78 -8.24
N ARG A 70 10.31 -4.29 -7.53
CA ARG A 70 9.32 -5.26 -8.01
C ARG A 70 7.89 -4.67 -8.04
N VAL A 71 7.77 -3.35 -7.90
CA VAL A 71 6.48 -2.61 -7.87
C VAL A 71 5.56 -3.02 -9.01
N VAL A 72 6.07 -3.07 -10.24
CA VAL A 72 5.29 -3.43 -11.43
C VAL A 72 4.70 -4.84 -11.35
N GLU A 73 5.38 -5.77 -10.67
CA GLU A 73 4.94 -7.17 -10.57
C GLU A 73 3.87 -7.36 -9.50
N ILE A 74 3.89 -6.51 -8.45
CA ILE A 74 2.95 -6.59 -7.33
C ILE A 74 1.75 -5.65 -7.48
N GLU A 75 1.84 -4.68 -8.40
CA GLU A 75 0.84 -3.63 -8.61
C GLU A 75 -0.57 -4.20 -8.81
N ASP A 76 -0.73 -5.18 -9.69
CA ASP A 76 -2.04 -5.81 -9.97
C ASP A 76 -2.62 -6.49 -8.72
N ALA A 77 -1.78 -7.15 -7.92
CA ALA A 77 -2.22 -7.81 -6.68
C ALA A 77 -2.67 -6.78 -5.62
N CYS A 78 -1.92 -5.69 -5.45
CA CYS A 78 -2.26 -4.63 -4.51
C CYS A 78 -3.53 -3.86 -4.94
N ILE A 79 -3.70 -3.61 -6.24
CA ILE A 79 -4.91 -2.98 -6.80
C ILE A 79 -6.13 -3.90 -6.61
N ALA A 80 -5.97 -5.20 -6.82
CA ALA A 80 -7.03 -6.17 -6.59
C ALA A 80 -7.47 -6.18 -5.12
N ALA A 81 -6.53 -6.20 -4.17
CA ALA A 81 -6.80 -6.10 -2.74
C ALA A 81 -7.57 -4.82 -2.39
N THR A 82 -7.15 -3.67 -2.93
CA THR A 82 -7.82 -2.39 -2.72
C THR A 82 -9.27 -2.41 -3.23
N LYS A 83 -9.53 -3.03 -4.37
CA LYS A 83 -10.89 -3.19 -4.91
C LYS A 83 -11.74 -4.12 -4.05
N GLU A 84 -11.17 -5.22 -3.58
CA GLU A 84 -11.83 -6.18 -2.69
C GLU A 84 -12.26 -5.50 -1.38
N ARG A 85 -11.36 -4.73 -0.76
CA ARG A 85 -11.65 -3.93 0.44
C ARG A 85 -12.80 -2.94 0.25
N ALA A 86 -12.89 -2.31 -0.92
CA ALA A 86 -14.01 -1.42 -1.24
C ALA A 86 -15.36 -2.16 -1.32
N ILE A 87 -15.34 -3.39 -1.84
CA ILE A 87 -16.53 -4.25 -1.88
C ILE A 87 -16.91 -4.69 -0.47
N GLU A 88 -15.96 -5.19 0.33
CA GLU A 88 -16.18 -5.57 1.73
C GLU A 88 -16.83 -4.43 2.52
N ARG A 89 -16.28 -3.22 2.41
CA ARG A 89 -16.84 -2.03 3.05
C ARG A 89 -18.27 -1.73 2.60
N THR A 90 -18.56 -1.85 1.31
CA THR A 90 -19.92 -1.62 0.80
C THR A 90 -20.91 -2.64 1.38
N LEU A 91 -20.49 -3.91 1.52
CA LEU A 91 -21.31 -4.95 2.13
C LEU A 91 -21.55 -4.69 3.61
N ASP A 92 -20.53 -4.25 4.35
CA ASP A 92 -20.65 -3.89 5.76
C ASP A 92 -21.63 -2.73 5.96
N GLU A 93 -21.55 -1.69 5.11
CA GLU A 93 -22.48 -0.56 5.13
C GLU A 93 -23.92 -1.00 4.84
N MET A 94 -24.13 -1.91 3.89
CA MET A 94 -25.45 -2.48 3.60
C MET A 94 -26.01 -3.29 4.77
N ALA A 95 -25.17 -4.13 5.40
CA ALA A 95 -25.57 -4.94 6.53
C ALA A 95 -25.96 -4.06 7.73
N ALA A 96 -25.16 -3.03 8.03
CA ALA A 96 -25.46 -2.06 9.08
C ALA A 96 -26.76 -1.29 8.81
N ALA A 97 -27.00 -0.90 7.56
CA ALA A 97 -28.25 -0.20 7.19
C ALA A 97 -29.50 -1.08 7.39
N TRP A 98 -29.39 -2.40 7.26
CA TRP A 98 -30.51 -3.33 7.45
C TRP A 98 -30.74 -3.71 8.91
N GLU A 99 -29.74 -3.56 9.79
CA GLU A 99 -29.85 -3.89 11.21
C GLU A 99 -30.97 -3.08 11.91
N ASP A 100 -31.12 -1.80 11.55
CA ASP A 100 -32.09 -0.89 12.15
C ASP A 100 -33.44 -0.82 11.38
N MET A 101 -33.65 -1.63 10.33
CA MET A 101 -34.89 -1.61 9.56
C MET A 101 -35.99 -2.46 10.22
N GLU A 102 -37.04 -1.80 10.72
CA GLU A 102 -38.26 -2.46 11.21
C GLU A 102 -39.43 -2.33 10.24
N PHE A 103 -40.20 -3.40 10.07
CA PHE A 103 -41.40 -3.38 9.23
C PHE A 103 -42.57 -2.76 10.00
N THR A 104 -43.10 -1.64 9.52
CA THR A 104 -44.26 -0.98 10.12
C THR A 104 -45.53 -1.31 9.34
N THR A 105 -46.60 -1.67 10.04
CA THR A 105 -47.93 -1.88 9.45
C THR A 105 -48.90 -0.81 9.96
N SER A 106 -49.55 -0.10 9.05
CA SER A 106 -50.66 0.79 9.38
C SER A 106 -51.95 -0.03 9.39
N SER A 107 -52.53 -0.22 10.56
CA SER A 107 -53.89 -0.76 10.72
C SER A 107 -54.97 0.30 10.45
#